data_AF-K9RX88-F1
#
_entry.id   AF-K9RX88-F1
#
_cell.length_a   1.000
_cell.length_b   1.000
_cell.length_c   1.000
_cell.angle_alpha   90.00
_cell.angle_beta   90.00
_cell.angle_gamma   90.00
#
_symmetry.space_group_name_H-M   'P 1'
#
loop_
_entity.id
_entity.type
_entity.pdbx_description
1 polymer ?
#
loop_
_entity_poly.entity_id
_entity_poly.type
_entity_poly.pdbx_seq_one_letter_code
_entity_poly.pdbx_strand_id
1 'polypeptide(L)'
;MVANPSRSPAELTSVPSLYEQDYLIWLEKTVRQLESQVFSELDLENLIEEISDLGKSHKNAAASYLMRICEHLLKIKYWDSEREHCYPGWRREIRNFRIELHKLLENSPSLKRFLESEFNTQYRNGRDLFLDASNLPAVLVPEEPKFTLDQALDADWLPI
;
A
#
# COMPACT_ATOMS: atom_id res chain seq x y z
N MET A 1 -59.76 25.00 21.79
CA MET A 1 -58.74 24.78 20.75
C MET A 1 -57.55 24.10 21.40
N VAL A 2 -57.43 22.79 21.22
CA VAL A 2 -56.31 21.98 21.75
C VAL A 2 -55.80 21.16 20.58
N ALA A 3 -54.58 21.45 20.13
CA ALA A 3 -53.65 20.55 19.45
C ALA A 3 -52.51 21.39 18.85
N ASN A 4 -51.28 21.23 19.34
CA ASN A 4 -50.24 20.48 18.64
C ASN A 4 -48.88 20.71 19.34
N PRO A 5 -48.29 19.71 20.03
CA PRO A 5 -46.85 19.71 20.26
C PRO A 5 -46.18 19.09 19.04
N SER A 6 -45.41 19.90 18.32
CA SER A 6 -44.51 19.47 17.24
C SER A 6 -43.63 18.31 17.70
N ARG A 7 -43.80 17.13 17.10
CA ARG A 7 -42.89 15.99 17.28
C ARG A 7 -41.59 16.23 16.50
N SER A 8 -40.50 15.89 17.18
CA SER A 8 -39.08 15.95 16.81
C SER A 8 -38.74 15.25 15.49
N PRO A 9 -37.71 15.69 14.72
CA PRO A 9 -37.05 14.86 13.74
C PRO A 9 -36.16 13.86 14.51
N ALA A 10 -36.64 12.64 14.67
CA ALA A 10 -35.82 11.55 15.17
C ALA A 10 -34.66 11.29 14.20
N GLU A 11 -33.45 11.23 14.75
CA GLU A 11 -32.24 10.73 14.12
C GLU A 11 -32.52 9.38 13.45
N LEU A 12 -32.31 9.30 12.13
CA LEU A 12 -32.25 8.04 11.40
C LEU A 12 -30.95 7.34 11.81
N THR A 13 -30.96 6.63 12.93
CA THR A 13 -29.92 5.65 13.23
C THR A 13 -30.12 4.49 12.26
N SER A 14 -29.31 4.43 11.20
CA SER A 14 -29.24 3.25 10.33
C SER A 14 -28.83 2.07 11.20
N VAL A 15 -29.63 1.00 11.19
CA VAL A 15 -29.25 -0.25 11.85
C VAL A 15 -27.93 -0.69 11.23
N PRO A 16 -26.87 -0.94 12.03
CA PRO A 16 -25.58 -1.29 11.48
C PRO A 16 -25.72 -2.56 10.63
N SER A 17 -25.07 -2.58 9.47
CA SER A 17 -25.08 -3.75 8.58
C SER A 17 -24.35 -4.93 9.23
N LEU A 18 -24.60 -6.16 8.77
CA LEU A 18 -23.85 -7.33 9.26
C LEU A 18 -22.34 -7.17 9.01
N TYR A 19 -21.97 -6.46 7.94
CA TYR A 19 -20.60 -6.07 7.63
C TYR A 19 -19.95 -5.28 8.77
N GLU A 20 -20.65 -4.29 9.33
CA GLU A 20 -20.15 -3.45 10.43
C GLU A 20 -20.15 -4.17 11.78
N GLN A 21 -21.08 -5.12 11.98
CA GLN A 21 -21.23 -5.83 13.25
C GLN A 21 -20.28 -7.02 13.39
N ASP A 22 -20.16 -7.83 12.35
CA ASP A 22 -19.30 -9.01 12.32
C ASP A 22 -18.86 -9.30 10.88
N TYR A 23 -17.72 -8.70 10.53
CA TYR A 23 -17.12 -8.82 9.20
C TYR A 23 -16.89 -10.29 8.78
N LEU A 24 -16.50 -11.17 9.70
CA LEU A 24 -16.20 -12.57 9.36
C LEU A 24 -17.49 -13.31 8.99
N ILE A 25 -18.56 -13.12 9.76
CA ILE A 25 -19.87 -13.73 9.44
C ILE A 25 -20.42 -13.15 8.13
N TRP A 26 -20.30 -11.83 7.92
CA TRP A 26 -20.69 -11.21 6.66
C TRP A 26 -19.92 -11.81 5.47
N LEU A 27 -18.60 -11.96 5.57
CA LEU A 27 -17.76 -12.52 4.51
C LEU A 27 -18.16 -13.96 4.18
N GLU A 28 -18.29 -14.82 5.20
CA GLU A 28 -18.72 -16.21 5.01
C GLU A 28 -20.12 -16.30 4.38
N LYS A 29 -21.05 -15.44 4.80
CA LYS A 29 -22.39 -15.37 4.23
C LYS A 29 -22.34 -14.96 2.75
N THR A 30 -21.60 -13.90 2.43
CA THR A 30 -21.44 -13.39 1.06
C THR A 30 -20.83 -14.46 0.14
N VAL A 31 -19.81 -15.19 0.60
CA VAL A 31 -19.22 -16.32 -0.14
C VAL A 31 -20.27 -17.40 -0.41
N ARG A 32 -21.02 -17.84 0.61
CA ARG A 32 -22.08 -18.86 0.42
C ARG A 32 -23.16 -18.40 -0.56
N GLN A 33 -23.55 -17.13 -0.52
CA GLN A 33 -24.52 -16.56 -1.46
C GLN A 33 -23.99 -16.55 -2.90
N LEU A 34 -22.71 -16.22 -3.10
CA LEU A 34 -22.05 -16.28 -4.42
C LEU A 34 -21.96 -17.71 -4.95
N GLU A 35 -21.53 -18.67 -4.12
CA GLU A 35 -21.41 -20.09 -4.50
C GLU A 35 -22.77 -20.72 -4.86
N SER A 36 -23.82 -20.36 -4.12
CA SER A 36 -25.19 -20.83 -4.36
C SER A 36 -25.97 -20.02 -5.41
N GLN A 37 -25.35 -19.01 -6.01
CA GLN A 37 -25.94 -18.11 -7.01
C GLN A 37 -27.20 -17.37 -6.52
N VAL A 38 -27.31 -17.14 -5.21
CA VAL A 38 -28.41 -16.38 -4.58
C VAL A 38 -28.06 -14.90 -4.56
N PHE A 39 -28.13 -14.25 -5.73
CA PHE A 39 -27.72 -12.86 -5.90
C PHE A 39 -28.74 -11.84 -5.36
N SER A 40 -30.00 -12.24 -5.17
CA SER A 40 -31.08 -11.36 -4.71
C SER A 40 -30.91 -10.86 -3.27
N GLU A 41 -30.13 -11.57 -2.46
CA GLU A 41 -29.87 -11.25 -1.05
C GLU A 41 -28.44 -10.74 -0.80
N LEU A 42 -27.70 -10.49 -1.88
CA LEU A 42 -26.31 -10.11 -1.79
C LEU A 42 -26.19 -8.65 -1.40
N ASP A 43 -25.34 -8.39 -0.40
CA ASP A 43 -25.01 -7.05 0.04
C ASP A 43 -24.04 -6.38 -0.94
N LEU A 44 -24.59 -5.92 -2.07
CA LEU A 44 -23.81 -5.49 -3.23
C LEU A 44 -22.97 -4.24 -2.94
N GLU A 45 -23.45 -3.33 -2.10
CA GLU A 45 -22.73 -2.09 -1.77
C GLU A 45 -21.43 -2.41 -1.03
N ASN A 46 -21.52 -3.14 0.08
CA ASN A 46 -20.35 -3.55 0.85
C ASN A 46 -19.43 -4.49 0.05
N LEU A 47 -19.97 -5.38 -0.81
CA LEU A 47 -19.13 -6.25 -1.65
C LEU A 47 -18.33 -5.44 -2.70
N ILE A 48 -18.95 -4.45 -3.34
CA ILE A 48 -18.26 -3.60 -4.34
C ILE A 48 -17.16 -2.79 -3.66
N GLU A 49 -17.43 -2.24 -2.48
CA GLU A 49 -16.44 -1.51 -1.68
C GLU A 49 -15.27 -2.42 -1.33
N GLU A 50 -15.52 -3.61 -0.76
CA GLU A 50 -14.49 -4.58 -0.36
C GLU A 50 -13.57 -4.97 -1.53
N ILE A 51 -14.14 -5.29 -2.69
CA ILE A 51 -13.36 -5.66 -3.88
C ILE A 51 -12.54 -4.46 -4.39
N SER A 52 -13.13 -3.26 -4.36
CA SER A 52 -12.44 -2.04 -4.78
C SER A 52 -11.26 -1.73 -3.85
N ASP A 53 -11.45 -1.91 -2.55
CA ASP A 53 -10.45 -1.64 -1.53
C ASP A 53 -9.34 -2.70 -1.51
N LEU A 54 -9.64 -3.96 -1.82
CA LEU A 54 -8.63 -4.98 -2.05
C LEU A 54 -7.69 -4.59 -3.21
N GLY A 55 -8.24 -4.04 -4.30
CA GLY A 55 -7.43 -3.54 -5.41
C GLY A 55 -6.54 -2.35 -5.03
N LYS A 56 -7.06 -1.42 -4.20
CA LYS A 56 -6.29 -0.28 -3.69
C LYS A 56 -5.20 -0.72 -2.72
N SER A 57 -5.49 -1.67 -1.82
CA SER A 57 -4.55 -2.12 -0.80
C SER A 57 -3.32 -2.80 -1.43
N HIS A 58 -3.50 -3.62 -2.46
CA HIS A 58 -2.39 -4.21 -3.22
C HIS A 58 -1.51 -3.15 -3.90
N LYS A 59 -2.12 -2.13 -4.51
CA LYS A 59 -1.38 -1.00 -5.11
C LYS A 59 -0.59 -0.22 -4.05
N ASN A 60 -1.23 0.11 -2.93
CA ASN A 60 -0.61 0.84 -1.84
C ASN A 60 0.55 0.06 -1.21
N ALA A 61 0.39 -1.26 -1.02
CA ALA A 61 1.46 -2.14 -0.54
C ALA A 61 2.64 -2.17 -1.52
N ALA A 62 2.37 -2.34 -2.82
CA ALA A 62 3.41 -2.35 -3.85
C ALA A 62 4.19 -1.03 -3.90
N ALA A 63 3.49 0.11 -3.86
CA ALA A 63 4.11 1.44 -3.80
C ALA A 63 4.96 1.62 -2.54
N SER A 64 4.48 1.13 -1.38
CA SER A 64 5.18 1.23 -0.11
C SER A 64 6.47 0.40 -0.11
N TYR A 65 6.45 -0.81 -0.65
CA TYR A 65 7.67 -1.62 -0.81
C TYR A 65 8.67 -0.95 -1.75
N LEU A 66 8.21 -0.40 -2.89
CA LEU A 66 9.07 0.33 -3.81
C LEU A 66 9.73 1.55 -3.16
N MET A 67 8.97 2.34 -2.41
CA MET A 67 9.48 3.48 -1.63
C MET A 67 10.59 3.05 -0.66
N ARG A 68 10.35 1.98 0.10
CA ARG A 68 11.32 1.45 1.07
C ARG A 68 12.57 0.88 0.41
N ILE A 69 12.43 0.25 -0.76
CA ILE A 69 13.57 -0.17 -1.58
C ILE A 69 14.40 1.06 -1.96
N CYS A 70 13.77 2.10 -2.54
CA CYS A 70 14.45 3.33 -2.93
C CYS A 70 15.20 3.97 -1.76
N GLU A 71 14.54 4.13 -0.60
CA GLU A 71 15.16 4.67 0.62
C GLU A 71 16.44 3.90 0.99
N HIS A 72 16.40 2.56 1.03
CA HIS A 72 17.56 1.77 1.44
C HIS A 72 18.67 1.73 0.38
N LEU A 73 18.32 1.78 -0.92
CA LEU A 73 19.31 1.94 -1.99
C LEU A 73 20.05 3.28 -1.86
N LEU A 74 19.34 4.36 -1.49
CA LEU A 74 19.95 5.66 -1.20
C LEU A 74 20.85 5.62 0.05
N LYS A 75 20.42 4.94 1.12
CA LYS A 75 21.28 4.70 2.30
C LYS A 75 22.59 4.02 1.91
N ILE A 76 22.50 2.95 1.10
CA ILE A 76 23.68 2.25 0.60
C ILE A 76 24.55 3.18 -0.25
N LYS A 77 23.99 4.03 -1.11
CA LYS A 77 24.79 4.84 -2.04
C LYS A 77 25.42 6.09 -1.42
N TYR A 78 24.74 6.72 -0.47
CA TYR A 78 25.08 8.08 -0.02
C TYR A 78 25.40 8.18 1.48
N TRP A 79 25.05 7.19 2.30
CA TRP A 79 25.29 7.28 3.75
C TRP A 79 26.63 6.67 4.17
N ASP A 80 27.72 7.26 3.69
CA ASP A 80 29.08 6.73 3.86
C ASP A 80 29.47 6.50 5.32
N SER A 81 29.07 7.38 6.23
CA SER A 81 29.43 7.30 7.66
C SER A 81 28.85 6.08 8.37
N GLU A 82 27.68 5.61 7.97
CA GLU A 82 26.97 4.48 8.60
C GLU A 82 27.08 3.18 7.78
N ARG A 83 27.54 3.29 6.51
CA ARG A 83 27.55 2.18 5.55
C ARG A 83 28.26 0.95 6.09
N GLU A 84 29.45 1.10 6.68
CA GLU A 84 30.25 -0.03 7.16
C GLU A 84 29.50 -0.89 8.19
N HIS A 85 28.76 -0.27 9.10
CA HIS A 85 28.07 -0.96 10.20
C HIS A 85 26.66 -1.42 9.83
N CYS A 86 25.93 -0.63 9.05
CA CYS A 86 24.51 -0.87 8.77
C CYS A 86 24.24 -1.61 7.45
N TYR A 87 25.22 -1.70 6.55
CA TYR A 87 25.05 -2.31 5.22
C TYR A 87 24.41 -3.72 5.24
N PRO A 88 24.83 -4.67 6.12
CA PRO A 88 24.19 -5.98 6.17
C PRO A 88 22.68 -5.91 6.48
N GLY A 89 22.29 -5.00 7.37
CA GLY A 89 20.89 -4.77 7.75
C GLY A 89 20.09 -4.17 6.59
N TRP A 90 20.61 -3.11 5.96
CA TRP A 90 19.93 -2.49 4.82
C TRP A 90 19.78 -3.44 3.64
N ARG A 91 20.81 -4.25 3.34
CA ARG A 91 20.74 -5.27 2.29
C ARG A 91 19.69 -6.34 2.59
N ARG A 92 19.54 -6.74 3.86
CA ARG A 92 18.49 -7.68 4.30
C ARG A 92 17.09 -7.08 4.08
N GLU A 93 16.89 -5.83 4.48
CA GLU A 93 15.61 -5.13 4.29
C GLU A 93 15.25 -4.97 2.80
N ILE A 94 16.19 -4.55 1.95
CA ILE A 94 15.98 -4.49 0.49
C ILE A 94 15.52 -5.85 -0.05
N ARG A 95 16.19 -6.94 0.36
CA ARG A 95 15.82 -8.29 -0.05
C ARG A 95 14.39 -8.64 0.39
N ASN A 96 14.03 -8.34 1.64
CA ASN A 96 12.68 -8.60 2.15
C ASN A 96 11.63 -7.85 1.33
N PHE A 97 11.82 -6.54 1.09
CA PHE A 97 10.88 -5.75 0.31
C PHE A 97 10.78 -6.21 -1.15
N ARG A 98 11.90 -6.61 -1.77
CA ARG A 98 11.91 -7.20 -3.11
C ARG A 98 11.13 -8.52 -3.15
N ILE A 99 11.25 -9.38 -2.14
CA ILE A 99 10.50 -10.64 -2.07
C ILE A 99 8.99 -10.34 -2.01
N GLU A 100 8.55 -9.46 -1.11
CA GLU A 100 7.12 -9.14 -0.98
C GLU A 100 6.57 -8.46 -2.25
N LEU A 101 7.35 -7.56 -2.86
CA LEU A 101 6.96 -6.90 -4.10
C LEU A 101 6.88 -7.89 -5.29
N HIS A 102 7.80 -8.85 -5.38
CA HIS A 102 7.73 -9.90 -6.39
C HIS A 102 6.50 -10.79 -6.22
N LYS A 103 6.15 -11.19 -4.98
CA LYS A 103 4.92 -11.96 -4.74
C LYS A 103 3.67 -11.22 -5.23
N LEU A 104 3.59 -9.90 -4.99
CA LEU A 104 2.50 -9.08 -5.52
C LEU A 104 2.48 -9.05 -7.05
N LEU A 105 3.64 -8.95 -7.69
CA LEU A 105 3.76 -8.96 -9.16
C LEU A 105 3.44 -10.32 -9.79
N GLU A 106 3.79 -11.42 -9.13
CA GLU A 106 3.43 -12.77 -9.55
C GLU A 106 1.91 -12.98 -9.53
N ASN A 107 1.25 -12.53 -8.45
CA ASN A 107 -0.20 -12.61 -8.30
C ASN A 107 -0.96 -11.59 -9.18
N SER A 108 -0.32 -10.49 -9.57
CA SER A 108 -0.93 -9.41 -10.32
C SER A 108 0.08 -8.73 -11.25
N PRO A 109 0.38 -9.33 -12.43
CA PRO A 109 1.36 -8.78 -13.38
C PRO A 109 1.04 -7.37 -13.87
N SER A 110 -0.24 -6.97 -13.85
CA SER A 110 -0.70 -5.62 -14.18
C SER A 110 -0.19 -4.54 -13.22
N LEU A 111 0.24 -4.90 -11.99
CA LEU A 111 0.87 -3.97 -11.05
C LEU A 111 2.19 -3.40 -11.58
N LYS A 112 2.87 -4.08 -12.50
CA LYS A 112 4.13 -3.56 -13.07
C LYS A 112 3.92 -2.20 -13.71
N ARG A 113 2.86 -2.04 -14.51
CA ARG A 113 2.54 -0.77 -15.19
C ARG A 113 2.19 0.35 -14.19
N PHE A 114 1.59 0.00 -13.06
CA PHE A 114 1.35 0.94 -11.97
C PHE A 114 2.64 1.38 -11.27
N LEU A 115 3.57 0.44 -11.01
CA LEU A 115 4.88 0.78 -10.44
C LEU A 115 5.71 1.66 -11.38
N GLU A 116 5.62 1.43 -12.70
CA GLU A 116 6.27 2.28 -13.70
C GLU A 116 5.78 3.74 -13.62
N SER A 117 4.46 3.96 -13.48
CA SER A 117 3.91 5.31 -13.32
C SER A 117 4.26 5.94 -11.97
N GLU A 118 4.40 5.13 -10.92
CA GLU A 118 4.65 5.61 -9.55
C GLU A 118 6.14 5.73 -9.19
N PHE A 119 7.05 5.20 -10.02
CA PHE A 119 8.46 5.06 -9.65
C PHE A 119 9.12 6.37 -9.20
N ASN A 120 8.91 7.47 -9.94
CA ASN A 120 9.48 8.76 -9.59
C ASN A 120 8.91 9.30 -8.26
N THR A 121 7.60 9.14 -8.04
CA THR A 121 6.95 9.54 -6.79
C THR A 121 7.52 8.75 -5.61
N GLN A 122 7.62 7.43 -5.72
CA GLN A 122 8.10 6.59 -4.62
C GLN A 122 9.61 6.74 -4.39
N TYR A 123 10.39 7.05 -5.43
CA TYR A 123 11.77 7.47 -5.26
C TYR A 123 11.89 8.76 -4.43
N ARG A 124 11.10 9.80 -4.75
CA ARG A 124 11.13 11.06 -4.01
C ARG A 124 10.71 10.87 -2.55
N ASN A 125 9.64 10.11 -2.30
CA ASN A 125 9.22 9.77 -0.95
C ASN A 125 10.33 9.02 -0.18
N GLY A 126 10.98 8.03 -0.82
CA GLY A 126 12.10 7.30 -0.22
C GLY A 126 13.34 8.18 0.01
N ARG A 127 13.58 9.16 -0.86
CA ARG A 127 14.62 10.18 -0.70
C ARG A 127 14.35 11.06 0.51
N ASP A 128 13.12 11.53 0.69
CA ASP A 128 12.76 12.39 1.81
C ASP A 128 12.94 11.64 3.14
N LEU A 129 12.46 10.38 3.23
CA LEU A 129 12.71 9.53 4.40
C LEU A 129 14.20 9.32 4.70
N PHE A 130 15.01 9.16 3.65
CA PHE A 130 16.45 9.02 3.80
C PHE A 130 17.11 10.32 4.29
N LEU A 131 16.73 11.47 3.74
CA LEU A 131 17.27 12.78 4.15
C LEU A 131 16.91 13.09 5.60
N ASP A 132 15.67 12.82 6.01
CA ASP A 132 15.22 12.97 7.40
C ASP A 132 16.01 12.07 8.36
N ALA A 133 16.29 10.82 7.97
CA ALA A 133 17.04 9.88 8.80
C ALA A 133 18.53 10.20 8.88
N SER A 134 19.13 10.69 7.79
CA SER A 134 20.58 10.88 7.68
C SER A 134 21.05 12.29 8.04
N ASN A 135 20.16 13.28 8.02
CA ASN A 135 20.49 14.71 8.13
C ASN A 135 21.53 15.18 7.10
N LEU A 136 21.68 14.48 5.96
CA LEU A 136 22.58 14.87 4.90
C LEU A 136 22.02 16.08 4.13
N PRO A 137 22.88 16.98 3.63
CA PRO A 137 22.44 18.05 2.75
C PRO A 137 21.76 17.49 1.49
N ALA A 138 20.52 17.94 1.23
CA ALA A 138 19.70 17.47 0.11
C ALA A 138 20.38 17.59 -1.27
N VAL A 139 21.30 18.54 -1.43
CA VAL A 139 22.09 18.74 -2.66
C VAL A 139 23.01 17.56 -3.00
N LEU A 140 23.38 16.74 -2.02
CA LEU A 140 24.22 15.56 -2.22
C LEU A 140 23.43 14.35 -2.76
N VAL A 141 22.11 14.40 -2.65
CA VAL A 141 21.21 13.29 -3.03
C VAL A 141 20.34 13.73 -4.20
N PRO A 142 20.48 13.12 -5.39
CA PRO A 142 19.77 13.53 -6.59
C PRO A 142 18.24 13.55 -6.41
N GLU A 143 17.57 14.60 -6.90
CA GLU A 143 16.10 14.70 -6.89
C GLU A 143 15.43 13.72 -7.85
N GLU A 144 16.12 13.33 -8.91
CA GLU A 144 15.67 12.34 -9.88
C GLU A 144 16.48 11.03 -9.76
N PRO A 145 15.84 9.85 -9.95
CA PRO A 145 16.50 8.57 -9.80
C PRO A 145 17.73 8.43 -10.68
N LYS A 146 18.82 7.91 -10.11
CA LYS A 146 20.03 7.49 -10.85
C LYS A 146 20.06 5.98 -11.15
N PHE A 147 18.92 5.33 -10.96
CA PHE A 147 18.69 3.92 -11.27
C PHE A 147 17.26 3.75 -11.81
N THR A 148 17.05 2.68 -12.57
CA THR A 148 15.75 2.36 -13.17
C THR A 148 14.87 1.56 -12.21
N LEU A 149 13.56 1.47 -12.51
CA LEU A 149 12.67 0.55 -11.79
C LEU A 149 13.20 -0.89 -11.86
N ASP A 150 13.63 -1.35 -13.04
CA ASP A 150 14.17 -2.71 -13.18
C ASP A 150 15.39 -2.94 -12.28
N GLN A 151 16.30 -1.97 -12.16
CA GLN A 151 17.42 -2.04 -11.21
C GLN A 151 16.96 -2.04 -9.74
N ALA A 152 15.94 -1.25 -9.41
CA ALA A 152 15.37 -1.25 -8.06
C ALA A 152 14.81 -2.64 -7.70
N LEU A 153 14.19 -3.34 -8.66
CA LEU A 153 13.60 -4.66 -8.47
C LEU A 153 14.61 -5.81 -8.57
N ASP A 154 15.71 -5.64 -9.31
CA ASP A 154 16.72 -6.68 -9.51
C ASP A 154 17.35 -7.15 -8.19
N ALA A 155 17.19 -8.44 -7.87
CA ALA A 155 17.64 -9.05 -6.62
C ALA A 155 19.16 -8.95 -6.40
N ASP A 156 19.95 -8.91 -7.46
CA ASP A 156 21.41 -8.93 -7.43
C ASP A 156 22.03 -7.54 -7.65
N TRP A 157 21.21 -6.54 -7.96
CA TRP A 157 21.67 -5.17 -8.16
C TRP A 157 21.65 -4.34 -6.87
N LEU A 158 22.74 -3.61 -6.63
CA LEU A 158 22.89 -2.58 -5.59
C LEU A 158 23.74 -1.41 -6.14
N PRO A 159 23.47 -0.16 -5.71
CA PRO A 159 24.23 1.01 -6.14
C PRO A 159 25.50 1.14 -5.30
N ILE A 160 26.50 0.30 -5.61
CA ILE A 160 27.84 0.40 -4.99
C ILE A 160 28.60 1.56 -5.65
#